data_AF-A0A0S6VXT9-F1
#
_entry.id   AF-A0A0S6VXT9-F1
#
_cell.length_a   1.000
_cell.length_b   1.000
_cell.length_c   1.000
_cell.angle_alpha   90.00
_cell.angle_beta   90.00
_cell.angle_gamma   90.00
#
_symmetry.space_group_name_H-M   'P 1'
#
loop_
_entity.id
_entity.type
_entity.pdbx_description
1 polymer ?
#
loop_
_entity_poly.entity_id
_entity_poly.type
_entity_poly.pdbx_seq_one_letter_code
_entity_poly.pdbx_strand_id
1 'polypeptide(L)'
;MTTLSGILTDRLVRQLVHDGAVQSDEPIEARQYQPASLDARLGNIAYRIRSSFVPGNRPVETVLDELLMYPIDLEQNGILEKNQVYLVPLMESLRLPPQVAVRANPKSTTGRLDMLTRVITDANYRFDDVRPGYHGKLYLEIVPKSFTVRVMPGLSLNQLRFLQGDCMLNDDALRALYHAAPLLYDAEQQPISMERASIQDGLLMSVDLCGEQNQGIIGYKAKKNSHIVDLSKIRYYDAADFWEPIYRQKRDDLILEPEEFHLLCSQEKIRIPPEYSAEMMAYDIGAGEFRVHYAGFFDPGFGYGSGDIPGTYAVLEVRSHEVPYRVSHGQPFCKLQYARNVAPPETLYGEGIQSNYQQQRLALSKQFKQG
;
A
#
# COMPACT_ATOMS: atom_id res chain seq x y z
N MET A 1 10.56 -33.44 -2.96
CA MET A 1 9.70 -32.58 -2.11
C MET A 1 9.30 -31.39 -2.96
N THR A 2 8.04 -31.30 -3.37
CA THR A 2 7.52 -30.11 -4.07
C THR A 2 7.71 -28.91 -3.15
N THR A 3 8.62 -28.01 -3.51
CA THR A 3 8.76 -26.72 -2.82
C THR A 3 7.44 -25.99 -2.95
N LEU A 4 6.77 -25.74 -1.82
CA LEU A 4 5.55 -24.95 -1.78
C LEU A 4 5.84 -23.57 -2.39
N SER A 5 5.04 -23.16 -3.38
CA SER A 5 5.17 -21.89 -4.09
C SER A 5 3.98 -21.02 -3.74
N GLY A 6 4.20 -19.75 -3.42
CA GLY A 6 3.15 -18.86 -2.94
C GLY A 6 3.65 -17.71 -2.08
N ILE A 7 2.72 -16.84 -1.71
CA ILE A 7 2.90 -15.88 -0.62
C ILE A 7 2.83 -16.60 0.73
N LEU A 8 3.74 -16.26 1.63
CA LEU A 8 3.77 -16.77 3.00
C LEU A 8 2.80 -15.97 3.86
N THR A 9 1.78 -16.63 4.39
CA THR A 9 0.80 -16.04 5.30
C THR A 9 1.33 -15.91 6.72
N ASP A 10 0.58 -15.21 7.58
CA ASP A 10 0.88 -14.94 8.98
C ASP A 10 1.53 -16.11 9.74
N ARG A 11 1.01 -17.33 9.61
CA ARG A 11 1.57 -18.54 10.24
C ARG A 11 3.01 -18.81 9.82
N LEU A 12 3.29 -18.71 8.52
CA LEU A 12 4.63 -18.95 7.97
C LEU A 12 5.56 -17.76 8.24
N VAL A 13 5.03 -16.53 8.27
CA VAL A 13 5.80 -15.35 8.68
C VAL A 13 6.19 -15.44 10.16
N ARG A 14 5.31 -15.91 11.03
CA ARG A 14 5.63 -16.21 12.44
C ARG A 14 6.73 -17.25 12.57
N GLN A 15 6.68 -18.30 11.74
CA GLN A 15 7.74 -19.31 11.68
C GLN A 15 9.08 -18.69 11.24
N LEU A 16 9.08 -17.83 10.21
CA LEU A 16 10.30 -17.11 9.78
C LEU A 16 10.88 -16.24 10.89
N VAL A 17 10.04 -15.54 11.65
CA VAL A 17 10.48 -14.74 12.81
C VAL A 17 11.07 -15.65 13.89
N HIS A 18 10.38 -16.74 14.24
CA HIS A 18 10.83 -17.72 15.23
C HIS A 18 12.19 -18.33 14.85
N ASP A 19 12.39 -18.63 13.57
CA ASP A 19 13.62 -19.24 13.05
C ASP A 19 14.75 -18.21 12.83
N GLY A 20 14.51 -16.95 13.16
CA GLY A 20 15.50 -15.87 13.07
C GLY A 20 15.76 -15.37 11.65
N ALA A 21 14.86 -15.64 10.70
CA ALA A 21 14.95 -15.08 9.35
C ALA A 21 14.53 -13.60 9.28
N VAL A 22 13.71 -13.16 10.24
CA VAL A 22 13.42 -11.74 10.51
C VAL A 22 13.89 -11.46 11.94
N GLN A 23 14.77 -10.48 12.10
CA GLN A 23 15.44 -10.19 13.36
C GLN A 23 15.22 -8.73 13.74
N SER A 24 15.07 -8.46 15.04
CA SER A 24 15.01 -7.11 15.58
C SER A 24 15.49 -7.14 17.02
N ASP A 25 16.11 -6.06 17.49
CA ASP A 25 16.55 -5.95 18.89
C ASP A 25 15.36 -5.91 19.86
N GLU A 26 14.28 -5.26 19.44
CA GLU A 26 13.00 -5.26 20.15
C GLU A 26 12.07 -6.35 19.59
N PRO A 27 11.37 -7.12 20.45
CA PRO A 27 10.48 -8.19 20.00
C PRO A 27 9.49 -7.74 18.91
N ILE A 28 9.26 -8.61 17.92
CA ILE A 28 8.21 -8.41 16.92
C ILE A 28 6.86 -8.55 17.61
N GLU A 29 6.06 -7.51 17.58
CA GLU A 29 4.78 -7.45 18.29
C GLU A 29 3.67 -8.16 17.52
N ALA A 30 2.68 -8.69 18.24
CA ALA A 30 1.53 -9.37 17.62
C ALA A 30 0.80 -8.52 16.58
N ARG A 31 0.74 -7.19 16.78
CA ARG A 31 0.10 -6.24 15.86
C ARG A 31 0.84 -6.03 14.54
N GLN A 32 2.11 -6.41 14.43
CA GLN A 32 2.88 -6.25 13.20
C GLN A 32 2.48 -7.28 12.14
N TYR A 33 2.06 -8.47 12.57
CA TYR A 33 1.63 -9.53 11.67
C TYR A 33 0.30 -9.16 11.03
N GLN A 34 0.30 -9.03 9.70
CA GLN A 34 -0.90 -8.98 8.89
C GLN A 34 -1.15 -10.37 8.29
N PRO A 35 -2.33 -10.65 7.72
CA PRO A 35 -2.65 -11.96 7.17
C PRO A 35 -1.63 -12.48 6.13
N ALA A 36 -1.04 -11.59 5.33
CA ALA A 36 -0.04 -11.96 4.31
C ALA A 36 1.12 -10.95 4.20
N SER A 37 1.44 -10.24 5.28
CA SER A 37 2.59 -9.33 5.35
C SER A 37 3.03 -9.09 6.81
N LEU A 38 4.16 -8.42 6.99
CA LEU A 38 4.67 -7.98 8.28
C LEU A 38 4.97 -6.48 8.23
N ASP A 39 4.37 -5.71 9.14
CA ASP A 39 4.67 -4.29 9.30
C ASP A 39 6.13 -4.08 9.76
N ALA A 40 6.87 -3.24 9.05
CA ALA A 40 8.24 -2.87 9.41
C ALA A 40 8.28 -1.53 10.16
N ARG A 41 9.10 -1.45 11.20
CA ARG A 41 9.13 -0.33 12.15
C ARG A 41 10.31 0.60 11.89
N LEU A 42 10.07 1.89 11.99
CA LEU A 42 11.12 2.92 11.95
C LEU A 42 12.05 2.76 13.15
N GLY A 43 13.37 2.83 12.92
CA GLY A 43 14.36 2.97 13.98
C GLY A 43 14.36 4.38 14.60
N ASN A 44 15.43 4.71 15.31
CA ASN A 44 15.48 5.94 16.13
C ASN A 44 15.95 7.19 15.36
N ILE A 45 16.67 7.00 14.26
CA ILE A 45 17.33 8.10 13.54
C ILE A 45 16.82 8.14 12.11
N ALA A 46 16.40 9.33 11.67
CA ALA A 46 16.24 9.64 10.26
C ALA A 46 17.42 10.44 9.75
N TYR A 47 17.93 10.09 8.58
CA TYR A 47 18.98 10.85 7.92
C TYR A 47 18.36 11.72 6.84
N ARG A 48 18.48 13.04 6.96
CA ARG A 48 18.16 13.94 5.84
C ARG A 48 19.27 13.79 4.80
N ILE A 49 18.90 13.37 3.59
CA ILE A 49 19.85 13.12 2.49
C ILE A 49 19.57 14.02 1.29
N ARG A 50 20.60 14.36 0.52
CA ARG A 50 20.46 15.29 -0.62
C ARG A 50 19.53 14.76 -1.71
N SER A 51 19.51 13.45 -1.96
CA SER A 51 18.74 12.84 -3.04
C SER A 51 18.36 11.39 -2.73
N SER A 52 17.30 10.90 -3.37
CA SER A 52 16.97 9.47 -3.43
C SER A 52 18.07 8.69 -4.16
N PHE A 53 18.25 7.41 -3.82
CA PHE A 53 19.25 6.56 -4.47
C PHE A 53 18.90 5.07 -4.41
N VAL A 54 19.52 4.31 -5.31
CA VAL A 54 19.58 2.85 -5.25
C VAL A 54 21.06 2.49 -5.11
N PRO A 55 21.45 1.64 -4.14
CA PRO A 55 22.87 1.45 -3.82
C PRO A 55 23.64 0.65 -4.88
N GLY A 56 22.95 -0.08 -5.76
CA GLY A 56 23.59 -0.94 -6.75
C GLY A 56 24.39 -2.04 -6.04
N ASN A 57 25.66 -2.21 -6.38
CA ASN A 57 26.53 -3.21 -5.72
C ASN A 57 27.14 -2.76 -4.38
N ARG A 58 26.79 -1.56 -3.88
CA ARG A 58 27.41 -0.99 -2.68
C ARG A 58 26.55 -1.26 -1.44
N PRO A 59 27.15 -1.20 -0.23
CA PRO A 59 26.37 -1.07 1.00
C PRO A 59 25.61 0.25 1.03
N VAL A 60 24.41 0.26 1.62
CA VAL A 60 23.58 1.46 1.79
C VAL A 60 24.31 2.52 2.61
N GLU A 61 24.98 2.11 3.68
CA GLU A 61 25.70 3.02 4.59
C GLU A 61 26.79 3.81 3.86
N THR A 62 27.49 3.19 2.90
CA THR A 62 28.52 3.89 2.12
C THR A 62 27.95 5.00 1.24
N VAL A 63 26.78 4.77 0.63
CA VAL A 63 26.11 5.80 -0.19
C VAL A 63 25.44 6.85 0.70
N LEU A 64 24.94 6.45 1.88
CA LEU A 64 24.40 7.36 2.88
C LEU A 64 25.46 8.39 3.30
N ASP A 65 26.69 7.97 3.62
CA ASP A 65 27.77 8.88 4.02
C ASP A 65 28.07 9.95 2.97
N GLU A 66 27.93 9.64 1.68
CA GLU A 66 28.16 10.56 0.56
C GLU A 66 27.03 11.59 0.40
N LEU A 67 25.80 11.24 0.80
CA LEU A 67 24.58 12.02 0.59
C LEU A 67 24.04 12.67 1.86
N LEU A 68 24.56 12.29 3.03
CA LEU A 68 24.11 12.75 4.34
C LEU A 68 24.24 14.27 4.46
N MET A 69 23.16 14.91 4.88
CA MET A 69 23.18 16.32 5.28
C MET A 69 23.29 16.43 6.79
N TYR A 70 22.38 15.78 7.53
CA TYR A 70 22.39 15.71 8.99
C TYR A 70 21.44 14.60 9.49
N PRO A 71 21.71 14.00 10.66
CA PRO A 71 20.79 13.09 11.34
C PRO A 71 19.70 13.86 12.10
N ILE A 72 18.57 13.19 12.30
CA ILE A 72 17.41 13.67 13.07
C ILE A 72 17.03 12.56 14.06
N ASP A 73 17.03 12.87 15.34
CA ASP A 73 16.47 12.02 16.39
C ASP A 73 14.93 12.06 16.28
N LEU A 74 14.33 10.91 15.96
CA LEU A 74 12.89 10.80 15.74
C LEU A 74 12.09 10.88 17.04
N GLU A 75 12.68 10.58 18.19
CA GLU A 75 12.01 10.69 19.48
C GLU A 75 11.84 12.16 19.88
N GLN A 76 12.90 12.96 19.68
CA GLN A 76 12.90 14.38 20.04
C GLN A 76 12.18 15.26 19.01
N ASN A 77 12.51 15.09 17.72
CA ASN A 77 12.04 15.97 16.66
C ASN A 77 11.84 15.24 15.33
N GLY A 78 11.01 14.18 15.31
CA GLY A 78 10.68 13.40 14.12
C GLY A 78 9.83 14.11 13.05
N ILE A 79 10.03 15.41 12.83
CA ILE A 79 9.35 16.18 11.78
C ILE A 79 10.03 15.95 10.44
N LEU A 80 9.27 15.45 9.47
CA LEU A 80 9.69 15.24 8.08
C LEU A 80 8.92 16.21 7.18
N GLU A 81 9.65 17.10 6.52
CA GLU A 81 9.12 18.19 5.70
C GLU A 81 8.72 17.74 4.29
N LYS A 82 7.80 18.49 3.69
CA LYS A 82 7.33 18.23 2.32
C LYS A 82 8.47 18.26 1.31
N ASN A 83 8.44 17.32 0.37
CA ASN A 83 9.38 17.17 -0.74
C ASN A 83 10.84 17.01 -0.31
N GLN A 84 11.09 16.67 0.96
CA GLN A 84 12.40 16.34 1.49
C GLN A 84 12.56 14.81 1.58
N VAL A 85 13.77 14.31 1.33
CA VAL A 85 14.12 12.89 1.33
C VAL A 85 14.80 12.48 2.64
N TYR A 86 14.25 11.48 3.30
CA TYR A 86 14.79 10.95 4.54
C TYR A 86 15.06 9.46 4.39
N LEU A 87 16.18 8.98 4.94
CA LEU A 87 16.48 7.56 5.04
C LEU A 87 16.42 7.15 6.50
N VAL A 88 15.63 6.14 6.83
CA VAL A 88 15.48 5.63 8.20
C VAL A 88 15.88 4.16 8.21
N PRO A 89 16.92 3.74 8.97
CA PRO A 89 17.14 2.33 9.23
C PRO A 89 15.91 1.74 9.92
N LEU A 90 15.40 0.63 9.40
CA LEU A 90 14.29 -0.09 10.03
C LEU A 90 14.81 -0.87 11.24
N MET A 91 13.92 -1.12 12.21
CA MET A 91 14.24 -1.94 13.38
C MET A 91 14.44 -3.41 13.00
N GLU A 92 13.79 -3.86 11.92
CA GLU A 92 13.93 -5.21 11.40
C GLU A 92 15.09 -5.34 10.41
N SER A 93 15.83 -6.43 10.53
CA SER A 93 16.80 -6.93 9.56
C SER A 93 16.41 -8.34 9.12
N LEU A 94 16.99 -8.80 8.01
CA LEU A 94 16.63 -10.07 7.39
C LEU A 94 17.83 -11.01 7.31
N ARG A 95 17.55 -12.30 7.46
CA ARG A 95 18.44 -13.43 7.18
C ARG A 95 17.63 -14.52 6.46
N LEU A 96 17.20 -14.21 5.24
CA LEU A 96 16.23 -15.03 4.52
C LEU A 96 16.80 -16.40 4.13
N PRO A 97 15.95 -17.45 4.11
CA PRO A 97 16.26 -18.69 3.42
C PRO A 97 16.52 -18.45 1.92
N PRO A 98 17.35 -19.28 1.24
CA PRO A 98 17.73 -19.08 -0.16
C PRO A 98 16.58 -18.95 -1.16
N GLN A 99 15.42 -19.52 -0.85
CA GLN A 99 14.23 -19.55 -1.71
C GLN A 99 13.19 -18.48 -1.40
N VAL A 100 13.36 -17.72 -0.31
CA VAL A 100 12.39 -16.71 0.14
C VAL A 100 12.86 -15.33 -0.27
N ALA A 101 12.05 -14.64 -1.06
CA ALA A 101 12.19 -13.22 -1.37
C ALA A 101 11.19 -12.40 -0.54
N VAL A 102 11.40 -11.08 -0.51
CA VAL A 102 10.45 -10.13 0.09
C VAL A 102 10.12 -9.05 -0.93
N ARG A 103 8.85 -8.66 -0.98
CA ARG A 103 8.41 -7.40 -1.60
C ARG A 103 7.88 -6.48 -0.52
N ALA A 104 8.22 -5.20 -0.61
CA ALA A 104 7.76 -4.17 0.30
C ALA A 104 6.70 -3.29 -0.37
N ASN A 105 5.78 -2.74 0.42
CA ASN A 105 4.85 -1.73 -0.06
C ASN A 105 4.48 -0.76 1.07
N PRO A 106 4.14 0.50 0.75
CA PRO A 106 3.59 1.41 1.75
C PRO A 106 2.33 0.80 2.38
N LYS A 107 2.12 1.08 3.66
CA LYS A 107 0.82 0.82 4.29
C LYS A 107 -0.22 1.76 3.69
N SER A 108 -1.47 1.31 3.63
CA SER A 108 -2.56 2.11 3.09
C SER A 108 -2.80 3.43 3.87
N THR A 109 -2.41 3.51 5.15
CA THR A 109 -2.37 4.78 5.91
C THR A 109 -1.34 5.76 5.37
N THR A 110 -0.19 5.25 4.93
CA THR A 110 0.94 6.02 4.39
C THR A 110 0.60 6.57 3.02
N GLY A 111 0.00 5.74 2.16
CA GLY A 111 -0.52 6.17 0.85
C GLY A 111 -1.56 7.29 0.99
N ARG A 112 -2.51 7.16 1.92
CA ARG A 112 -3.52 8.20 2.19
C ARG A 112 -2.99 9.53 2.72
N LEU A 113 -1.73 9.57 3.19
CA LEU A 113 -1.05 10.81 3.58
C LEU A 113 -0.11 11.32 2.49
N ASP A 114 -0.16 10.72 1.29
CA ASP A 114 0.67 11.09 0.15
C ASP A 114 2.17 11.09 0.52
N MET A 115 2.58 10.00 1.17
CA MET A 115 3.97 9.77 1.55
C MET A 115 4.56 8.68 0.65
N LEU A 116 5.56 9.05 -0.14
CA LEU A 116 6.36 8.06 -0.85
C LEU A 116 7.26 7.36 0.15
N THR A 117 7.21 6.03 0.15
CA THR A 117 8.15 5.22 0.91
C THR A 117 8.72 4.13 0.04
N ARG A 118 10.02 3.85 0.18
CA ARG A 118 10.70 2.81 -0.58
C ARG A 118 11.67 2.06 0.31
N VAL A 119 11.58 0.75 0.37
CA VAL A 119 12.56 -0.09 1.07
C VAL A 119 13.82 -0.21 0.20
N ILE A 120 14.97 -0.02 0.84
CA ILE A 120 16.29 -0.14 0.25
C ILE A 120 17.06 -1.18 1.05
N THR A 121 17.81 -2.03 0.34
CA THR A 121 18.68 -3.05 0.92
C THR A 121 20.07 -2.97 0.29
N ASP A 122 21.07 -3.51 0.98
CA ASP A 122 22.42 -3.61 0.44
C ASP A 122 22.48 -4.42 -0.87
N ALA A 123 23.42 -4.06 -1.74
CA ALA A 123 23.75 -4.81 -2.96
C ALA A 123 22.51 -5.10 -3.85
N ASN A 124 21.65 -4.09 -4.03
CA ASN A 124 20.40 -4.18 -4.75
C ASN A 124 20.23 -3.04 -5.76
N TYR A 125 19.57 -3.34 -6.88
CA TYR A 125 19.34 -2.43 -8.00
C TYR A 125 17.89 -1.97 -8.12
N ARG A 126 17.03 -2.38 -7.18
CA ARG A 126 15.61 -2.04 -7.17
C ARG A 126 15.19 -1.62 -5.77
N PHE A 127 14.25 -0.68 -5.72
CA PHE A 127 13.50 -0.41 -4.50
C PHE A 127 12.49 -1.54 -4.27
N ASP A 128 12.13 -1.75 -3.01
CA ASP A 128 11.01 -2.57 -2.54
C ASP A 128 11.11 -4.08 -2.82
N ASP A 129 11.90 -4.53 -3.78
CA ASP A 129 12.18 -5.94 -4.04
C ASP A 129 13.45 -6.39 -3.31
N VAL A 130 13.34 -7.32 -2.37
CA VAL A 130 14.47 -7.94 -1.67
C VAL A 130 14.73 -9.32 -2.25
N ARG A 131 15.97 -9.54 -2.70
CA ARG A 131 16.38 -10.79 -3.36
C ARG A 131 16.25 -12.03 -2.46
N PRO A 132 16.02 -13.22 -3.03
CA PRO A 132 16.07 -14.47 -2.29
C PRO A 132 17.36 -14.65 -1.51
N GLY A 133 17.28 -15.15 -0.28
CA GLY A 133 18.46 -15.40 0.56
C GLY A 133 19.18 -14.14 1.07
N TYR A 134 18.55 -12.96 0.97
CA TYR A 134 19.14 -11.71 1.46
C TYR A 134 19.46 -11.79 2.96
N HIS A 135 20.62 -11.25 3.32
CA HIS A 135 21.08 -11.10 4.70
C HIS A 135 21.61 -9.69 4.89
N GLY A 136 20.97 -8.91 5.77
CA GLY A 136 21.38 -7.55 6.07
C GLY A 136 20.26 -6.66 6.61
N LYS A 137 20.59 -5.38 6.78
CA LYS A 137 19.68 -4.36 7.29
C LYS A 137 18.68 -3.91 6.23
N LEU A 138 17.55 -3.40 6.68
CA LEU A 138 16.58 -2.71 5.83
C LEU A 138 16.59 -1.22 6.13
N TYR A 139 16.41 -0.41 5.10
CA TYR A 139 16.26 1.03 5.21
C TYR A 139 14.99 1.46 4.50
N LEU A 140 14.31 2.47 5.04
CA LEU A 140 13.14 3.06 4.43
C LEU A 140 13.46 4.48 4.01
N GLU A 141 13.43 4.73 2.70
CA GLU A 141 13.34 6.07 2.17
C GLU A 141 11.92 6.59 2.39
N ILE A 142 11.80 7.83 2.86
CA ILE A 142 10.53 8.52 3.13
C ILE A 142 10.58 9.90 2.49
N VAL A 143 9.58 10.21 1.67
CA VAL A 143 9.36 11.54 1.08
C VAL A 143 7.89 11.94 1.30
N PRO A 144 7.60 12.76 2.32
CA PRO A 144 6.27 13.35 2.46
C PRO A 144 6.01 14.31 1.30
N LYS A 145 4.86 14.20 0.63
CA LYS A 145 4.58 15.05 -0.54
C LYS A 145 3.49 16.08 -0.26
N SER A 146 2.33 15.68 0.25
CA SER A 146 1.23 16.62 0.55
C SER A 146 1.29 17.24 1.93
N PHE A 147 1.79 16.53 2.94
CA PHE A 147 1.79 16.98 4.33
C PHE A 147 3.19 16.96 4.94
N THR A 148 3.51 17.96 5.77
CA THR A 148 4.62 17.82 6.72
C THR A 148 4.12 16.88 7.81
N VAL A 149 4.92 15.89 8.18
CA VAL A 149 4.50 14.82 9.09
C VAL A 149 5.42 14.74 10.29
N ARG A 150 4.88 14.33 11.43
CA ARG A 150 5.68 13.89 12.57
C ARG A 150 5.60 12.37 12.69
N VAL A 151 6.75 11.72 12.69
CA VAL A 151 6.92 10.29 12.93
C VAL A 151 7.63 10.07 14.27
N MET A 152 7.59 8.83 14.76
CA MET A 152 8.25 8.38 15.98
C MET A 152 8.88 7.00 15.72
N PRO A 153 9.91 6.60 16.48
CA PRO A 153 10.42 5.24 16.44
C PRO A 153 9.31 4.21 16.70
N GLY A 154 9.43 3.03 16.10
CA GLY A 154 8.43 1.96 16.25
C GLY A 154 7.15 2.13 15.41
N LEU A 155 6.93 3.29 14.77
CA LEU A 155 5.85 3.44 13.80
C LEU A 155 6.13 2.60 12.55
N SER A 156 5.08 2.07 11.94
CA SER A 156 5.17 1.35 10.67
C SER A 156 4.53 2.15 9.56
N LEU A 157 5.34 2.47 8.54
CA LEU A 157 4.89 3.15 7.32
C LEU A 157 4.86 2.21 6.11
N ASN A 158 5.54 1.07 6.22
CA ASN A 158 5.74 0.10 5.17
C ASN A 158 5.55 -1.32 5.73
N GLN A 159 5.37 -2.28 4.84
CA GLN A 159 5.07 -3.68 5.17
C GLN A 159 5.76 -4.61 4.18
N LEU A 160 6.19 -5.76 4.68
CA LEU A 160 6.99 -6.76 3.99
C LEU A 160 6.13 -7.99 3.70
N ARG A 161 5.97 -8.35 2.43
CA ARG A 161 5.33 -9.58 1.98
C ARG A 161 6.38 -10.58 1.55
N PHE A 162 6.37 -11.75 2.18
CA PHE A 162 7.33 -12.81 1.91
C PHE A 162 6.75 -13.77 0.88
N LEU A 163 7.56 -14.16 -0.10
CA LEU A 163 7.13 -15.03 -1.19
C LEU A 163 8.20 -16.06 -1.53
N GLN A 164 7.75 -17.21 -2.01
CA GLN A 164 8.59 -18.31 -2.47
C GLN A 164 8.09 -18.80 -3.83
N GLY A 165 8.98 -18.89 -4.80
CA GLY A 165 8.66 -19.36 -6.15
C GLY A 165 7.72 -18.43 -6.94
N ASP A 166 7.17 -18.95 -8.04
CA ASP A 166 6.16 -18.24 -8.83
C ASP A 166 4.78 -18.40 -8.18
N CYS A 167 4.15 -17.27 -7.88
CA CYS A 167 2.88 -17.22 -7.17
C CYS A 167 1.84 -16.36 -7.87
N MET A 168 2.22 -15.54 -8.85
CA MET A 168 1.32 -14.62 -9.53
C MET A 168 0.41 -15.40 -10.47
N LEU A 169 -0.86 -15.02 -10.51
CA LEU A 169 -1.81 -15.59 -11.47
C LEU A 169 -1.63 -14.87 -12.80
N ASN A 170 -1.43 -15.65 -13.86
CA ASN A 170 -1.66 -15.17 -15.21
C ASN A 170 -3.17 -15.00 -15.48
N ASP A 171 -3.48 -14.37 -16.61
CA ASP A 171 -4.87 -14.04 -16.97
C ASP A 171 -5.77 -15.27 -17.05
N ASP A 172 -5.29 -16.42 -17.54
CA ASP A 172 -6.08 -17.64 -17.64
C ASP A 172 -6.41 -18.23 -16.26
N ALA A 173 -5.43 -18.25 -15.35
CA ALA A 173 -5.63 -18.69 -13.97
C ALA A 173 -6.58 -17.74 -13.22
N LEU A 174 -6.50 -16.43 -13.50
CA LEU A 174 -7.39 -15.43 -12.92
C LEU A 174 -8.81 -15.54 -13.46
N ARG A 175 -9.01 -15.80 -14.76
CA ARG A 175 -10.33 -16.13 -15.33
C ARG A 175 -10.92 -17.37 -14.67
N ALA A 176 -10.13 -18.43 -14.52
CA ALA A 176 -10.57 -19.66 -13.87
C ALA A 176 -11.00 -19.41 -12.41
N LEU A 177 -10.23 -18.60 -11.66
CA LEU A 177 -10.60 -18.18 -10.31
C LEU A 177 -11.92 -17.42 -10.30
N TYR A 178 -12.09 -16.44 -11.20
CA TYR A 178 -13.30 -15.62 -11.25
C TYR A 178 -14.54 -16.46 -11.61
N HIS A 179 -14.41 -17.44 -12.51
CA HIS A 179 -15.50 -18.38 -12.80
C HIS A 179 -15.88 -19.25 -11.60
N ALA A 180 -14.90 -19.62 -10.76
CA ALA A 180 -15.16 -20.39 -9.55
C ALA A 180 -15.80 -19.54 -8.44
N ALA A 181 -15.41 -18.28 -8.32
CA ALA A 181 -15.97 -17.34 -7.36
C ALA A 181 -15.89 -15.89 -7.87
N PRO A 182 -17.00 -15.13 -7.83
CA PRO A 182 -16.99 -13.73 -8.26
C PRO A 182 -16.08 -12.87 -7.38
N LEU A 183 -15.15 -12.16 -8.02
CA LEU A 183 -14.17 -11.28 -7.36
C LEU A 183 -14.61 -9.82 -7.33
N LEU A 184 -15.53 -9.40 -8.21
CA LEU A 184 -16.06 -8.05 -8.26
C LEU A 184 -17.58 -8.04 -8.10
N TYR A 185 -18.07 -7.03 -7.40
CA TYR A 185 -19.49 -6.75 -7.20
C TYR A 185 -19.79 -5.28 -7.52
N ASP A 186 -21.00 -5.00 -7.96
CA ASP A 186 -21.48 -3.64 -8.18
C ASP A 186 -22.00 -2.98 -6.90
N ALA A 187 -22.51 -1.75 -7.03
CA ALA A 187 -23.04 -0.96 -5.92
C ALA A 187 -24.29 -1.61 -5.29
N GLU A 188 -25.07 -2.34 -6.08
CA GLU A 188 -26.23 -3.13 -5.68
C GLU A 188 -25.86 -4.52 -5.13
N GLN A 189 -24.56 -4.74 -4.88
CA GLN A 189 -24.01 -5.98 -4.32
C GLN A 189 -24.23 -7.21 -5.20
N GLN A 190 -24.47 -7.01 -6.50
CA GLN A 190 -24.59 -8.10 -7.45
C GLN A 190 -23.21 -8.45 -8.02
N PRO A 191 -22.91 -9.76 -8.22
CA PRO A 191 -21.69 -10.17 -8.89
C PRO A 191 -21.59 -9.56 -10.30
N ILE A 192 -20.45 -8.95 -10.61
CA ILE A 192 -20.15 -8.52 -11.98
C ILE A 192 -19.79 -9.76 -12.79
N SER A 193 -20.45 -9.95 -13.93
CA SER A 193 -20.21 -11.11 -14.81
C SER A 193 -18.85 -11.04 -15.51
N MET A 194 -18.35 -12.19 -15.98
CA MET A 194 -17.05 -12.27 -16.66
C MET A 194 -17.00 -11.51 -17.99
N GLU A 195 -18.14 -11.31 -18.65
CA GLU A 195 -18.24 -10.54 -19.89
C GLU A 195 -18.11 -9.03 -19.66
N ARG A 196 -18.40 -8.58 -18.43
CA ARG A 196 -18.25 -7.18 -18.01
C ARG A 196 -16.92 -6.91 -17.30
N ALA A 197 -16.38 -7.90 -16.60
CA ALA A 197 -15.05 -7.82 -16.01
C ALA A 197 -13.98 -7.86 -17.12
N SER A 198 -12.92 -7.07 -16.96
CA SER A 198 -11.79 -7.07 -17.88
C SER A 198 -10.54 -7.60 -17.19
N ILE A 199 -9.88 -8.57 -17.81
CA ILE A 199 -8.62 -9.15 -17.35
C ILE A 199 -7.60 -8.99 -18.47
N GLN A 200 -6.57 -8.18 -18.21
CA GLN A 200 -5.48 -7.89 -19.13
C GLN A 200 -4.21 -7.61 -18.32
N ASP A 201 -3.41 -8.65 -18.09
CA ASP A 201 -2.27 -8.64 -17.17
C ASP A 201 -2.72 -8.20 -15.74
N GLY A 202 -3.75 -8.89 -15.25
CA GLY A 202 -4.45 -8.58 -14.00
C GLY A 202 -5.89 -8.09 -14.21
N LEU A 203 -6.65 -8.04 -13.10
CA LEU A 203 -8.05 -7.64 -13.07
C LEU A 203 -8.16 -6.12 -13.14
N LEU A 204 -8.74 -5.57 -14.20
CA LEU A 204 -8.94 -4.13 -14.32
C LEU A 204 -10.05 -3.67 -13.37
N MET A 205 -9.84 -2.47 -12.84
CA MET A 205 -10.83 -1.77 -12.04
C MET A 205 -10.98 -0.34 -12.50
N SER A 206 -12.20 0.17 -12.35
CA SER A 206 -12.57 1.50 -12.79
C SER A 206 -12.77 2.45 -11.62
N VAL A 207 -12.72 3.74 -11.92
CA VAL A 207 -12.95 4.80 -10.93
C VAL A 207 -14.41 5.21 -10.87
N ASP A 208 -14.89 5.46 -9.65
CA ASP A 208 -16.20 6.05 -9.41
C ASP A 208 -16.12 7.57 -9.25
N LEU A 209 -16.87 8.29 -10.09
CA LEU A 209 -17.04 9.75 -10.02
C LEU A 209 -18.52 10.14 -9.89
N CYS A 210 -19.39 9.18 -9.55
CA CYS A 210 -20.81 9.41 -9.26
C CYS A 210 -21.08 9.52 -7.75
N GLY A 211 -20.22 8.93 -6.91
CA GLY A 211 -20.32 9.00 -5.45
C GLY A 211 -21.55 8.29 -4.91
N GLU A 212 -21.84 8.50 -3.62
CA GLU A 212 -23.08 8.01 -3.00
C GLU A 212 -24.27 8.92 -3.32
N GLN A 213 -25.44 8.31 -3.50
CA GLN A 213 -26.69 8.99 -3.90
C GLN A 213 -27.05 10.20 -3.02
N ASN A 214 -26.58 10.24 -1.75
CA ASN A 214 -27.02 11.24 -0.76
C ASN A 214 -25.93 12.24 -0.30
N GLN A 215 -24.64 12.00 -0.56
CA GLN A 215 -23.56 12.89 -0.11
C GLN A 215 -22.92 13.69 -1.26
N GLY A 216 -22.95 13.16 -2.48
CA GLY A 216 -22.34 13.79 -3.65
C GLY A 216 -20.82 13.94 -3.59
N ILE A 217 -20.16 13.52 -2.50
CA ILE A 217 -18.69 13.51 -2.41
C ILE A 217 -18.17 12.30 -3.20
N ILE A 218 -17.23 12.57 -4.10
CA ILE A 218 -16.61 11.57 -4.98
C ILE A 218 -15.13 11.33 -4.62
N GLY A 219 -14.58 12.16 -3.74
CA GLY A 219 -13.21 12.04 -3.28
C GLY A 219 -12.77 13.19 -2.41
N TYR A 220 -11.48 13.21 -2.09
CA TYR A 220 -10.84 14.29 -1.34
C TYR A 220 -9.58 14.75 -2.05
N LYS A 221 -9.34 16.06 -2.05
CA LYS A 221 -8.09 16.66 -2.49
C LYS A 221 -7.29 17.14 -1.28
N ALA A 222 -5.99 16.84 -1.24
CA ALA A 222 -5.14 17.34 -0.17
C ALA A 222 -4.95 18.86 -0.27
N LYS A 223 -5.06 19.57 0.86
CA LYS A 223 -4.76 21.00 0.95
C LYS A 223 -3.26 21.25 0.82
N LYS A 224 -2.88 22.28 0.06
CA LYS A 224 -1.48 22.68 -0.14
C LYS A 224 -0.82 23.17 1.16
N ASN A 225 -1.58 23.90 1.98
CA ASN A 225 -1.13 24.48 3.24
C ASN A 225 -1.98 23.92 4.38
N SER A 226 -1.34 23.22 5.31
CA SER A 226 -1.98 22.58 6.46
C SER A 226 -0.97 22.46 7.60
N HIS A 227 -1.45 22.13 8.78
CA HIS A 227 -0.61 21.86 9.94
C HIS A 227 0.17 20.54 9.80
N ILE A 228 1.05 20.26 10.77
CA ILE A 228 1.79 18.99 10.82
C ILE A 228 0.83 17.87 11.21
N VAL A 229 0.86 16.76 10.45
CA VAL A 229 0.16 15.52 10.80
C VAL A 229 1.07 14.66 11.65
N ASP A 230 0.75 14.52 12.94
CA ASP A 230 1.42 13.59 13.85
C ASP A 230 0.84 12.19 13.69
N LEU A 231 1.65 11.26 13.17
CA LEU A 231 1.19 9.92 12.84
C LEU A 231 0.88 9.07 14.08
N SER A 232 1.33 9.48 15.26
CA SER A 232 0.99 8.84 16.53
C SER A 232 -0.44 9.12 16.99
N LYS A 233 -1.06 10.22 16.50
CA LYS A 233 -2.39 10.66 16.91
C LYS A 233 -3.48 10.03 16.04
N ILE A 234 -4.26 9.13 16.61
CA ILE A 234 -5.37 8.44 15.92
C ILE A 234 -6.68 9.20 16.16
N ARG A 235 -7.49 9.39 15.10
CA ARG A 235 -8.80 10.08 15.12
C ARG A 235 -8.75 11.46 15.83
N TYR A 236 -7.69 12.21 15.60
CA TYR A 236 -7.42 13.46 16.29
C TYR A 236 -7.79 14.70 15.45
N TYR A 237 -7.42 14.69 14.18
CA TYR A 237 -7.54 15.86 13.30
C TYR A 237 -8.92 15.95 12.68
N ASP A 238 -9.43 17.17 12.50
CA ASP A 238 -10.58 17.41 11.62
C ASP A 238 -10.12 17.25 10.16
N ALA A 239 -10.86 16.49 9.37
CA ALA A 239 -10.56 16.29 7.96
C ALA A 239 -10.57 17.62 7.18
N ALA A 240 -11.47 18.55 7.53
CA ALA A 240 -11.63 19.81 6.83
C ALA A 240 -10.40 20.72 6.93
N ASP A 241 -9.52 20.52 7.91
CA ASP A 241 -8.27 21.29 8.05
C ASP A 241 -7.18 20.85 7.06
N PHE A 242 -7.30 19.64 6.49
CA PHE A 242 -6.25 19.01 5.67
C PHE A 242 -6.74 18.60 4.28
N TRP A 243 -8.05 18.42 4.10
CA TRP A 243 -8.67 17.91 2.89
C TRP A 243 -9.78 18.84 2.39
N GLU A 244 -9.90 18.94 1.08
CA GLU A 244 -11.01 19.57 0.37
C GLU A 244 -11.91 18.46 -0.21
N PRO A 245 -13.18 18.37 0.19
CA PRO A 245 -14.10 17.40 -0.41
C PRO A 245 -14.35 17.76 -1.88
N ILE A 246 -14.33 16.74 -2.73
CA ILE A 246 -14.62 16.86 -4.16
C ILE A 246 -16.06 16.41 -4.37
N TYR A 247 -16.88 17.27 -4.94
CA TYR A 247 -18.28 16.97 -5.22
C TYR A 247 -18.47 16.56 -6.68
N ARG A 248 -19.43 15.64 -6.89
CA ARG A 248 -19.88 15.16 -8.19
C ARG A 248 -20.20 16.33 -9.11
N GLN A 249 -19.61 16.29 -10.31
CA GLN A 249 -19.86 17.26 -11.37
C GLN A 249 -20.99 16.78 -12.29
N LYS A 250 -21.61 17.70 -13.06
CA LYS A 250 -22.73 17.37 -13.95
C LYS A 250 -22.41 16.34 -15.05
N ARG A 251 -21.13 16.20 -15.41
CA ARG A 251 -20.66 15.33 -16.49
C ARG A 251 -19.99 14.05 -15.99
N ASP A 252 -20.03 13.78 -14.69
CA ASP A 252 -19.40 12.63 -14.05
C ASP A 252 -17.91 12.48 -14.46
N ASP A 253 -17.22 13.62 -14.59
CA ASP A 253 -15.81 13.74 -14.91
C ASP A 253 -15.05 14.55 -13.86
N LEU A 254 -13.74 14.34 -13.81
CA LEU A 254 -12.80 15.07 -12.95
C LEU A 254 -11.52 15.37 -13.72
N ILE A 255 -11.05 16.61 -13.63
CA ILE A 255 -9.72 16.98 -14.14
C ILE A 255 -8.73 16.83 -12.98
N LEU A 256 -7.74 15.98 -13.17
CA LEU A 256 -6.62 15.79 -12.26
C LEU A 256 -5.51 16.77 -12.62
N GLU A 257 -5.33 17.80 -11.79
CA GLU A 257 -4.25 18.76 -11.97
C GLU A 257 -2.89 18.17 -11.54
N PRO A 258 -1.78 18.54 -12.21
CA PRO A 258 -0.44 18.16 -11.79
C PRO A 258 -0.13 18.54 -10.33
N GLU A 259 0.68 17.72 -9.66
CA GLU A 259 1.11 17.87 -8.26
C GLU A 259 0.01 17.78 -7.19
N GLU A 260 -1.27 17.86 -7.57
CA GLU A 260 -2.40 17.68 -6.65
C GLU A 260 -2.61 16.19 -6.31
N PHE A 261 -2.80 15.91 -5.03
CA PHE A 261 -3.07 14.56 -4.53
C PHE A 261 -4.56 14.39 -4.26
N HIS A 262 -5.12 13.32 -4.80
CA HIS A 262 -6.53 12.98 -4.69
C HIS A 262 -6.71 11.59 -4.09
N LEU A 263 -7.69 11.45 -3.21
CA LEU A 263 -8.25 10.17 -2.78
C LEU A 263 -9.57 9.98 -3.51
N LEU A 264 -9.60 9.00 -4.39
CA LEU A 264 -10.79 8.57 -5.13
C LEU A 264 -11.20 7.16 -4.67
N CYS A 265 -12.26 6.63 -5.26
CA CYS A 265 -12.79 5.32 -4.95
C CYS A 265 -12.94 4.50 -6.24
N SER A 266 -12.80 3.18 -6.13
CA SER A 266 -13.19 2.28 -7.21
C SER A 266 -14.69 2.26 -7.44
N GLN A 267 -15.10 1.94 -8.66
CA GLN A 267 -16.49 1.66 -8.99
C GLN A 267 -16.90 0.27 -8.51
N GLU A 268 -16.01 -0.71 -8.65
CA GLU A 268 -16.25 -2.07 -8.25
C GLU A 268 -15.88 -2.29 -6.78
N LYS A 269 -16.66 -3.15 -6.13
CA LYS A 269 -16.33 -3.72 -4.82
C LYS A 269 -15.51 -4.99 -5.04
N ILE A 270 -14.33 -5.06 -4.46
CA ILE A 270 -13.38 -6.16 -4.62
C ILE A 270 -13.53 -7.18 -3.50
N ARG A 271 -13.32 -8.45 -3.83
CA ARG A 271 -13.19 -9.54 -2.87
C ARG A 271 -11.89 -10.32 -3.10
N ILE A 272 -11.09 -10.49 -2.04
CA ILE A 272 -9.87 -11.30 -2.03
C ILE A 272 -10.12 -12.59 -1.24
N PRO A 273 -10.21 -13.77 -1.89
CA PRO A 273 -10.43 -15.02 -1.18
C PRO A 273 -9.27 -15.42 -0.26
N PRO A 274 -9.50 -16.20 0.81
CA PRO A 274 -8.48 -16.63 1.78
C PRO A 274 -7.22 -17.28 1.19
N GLU A 275 -7.37 -17.99 0.07
CA GLU A 275 -6.30 -18.71 -0.61
C GLU A 275 -5.41 -17.80 -1.47
N TYR A 276 -5.78 -16.52 -1.59
CA TYR A 276 -5.11 -15.55 -2.45
C TYR A 276 -4.76 -14.28 -1.68
N SER A 277 -3.75 -13.59 -2.18
CA SER A 277 -3.51 -12.19 -1.88
C SER A 277 -3.55 -11.41 -3.19
N ALA A 278 -3.63 -10.09 -3.12
CA ALA A 278 -3.49 -9.26 -4.30
C ALA A 278 -2.55 -8.08 -4.07
N GLU A 279 -2.13 -7.49 -5.17
CA GLU A 279 -1.35 -6.27 -5.24
C GLU A 279 -1.96 -5.36 -6.30
N MET A 280 -2.19 -4.10 -5.94
CA MET A 280 -2.63 -3.09 -6.90
C MET A 280 -1.44 -2.64 -7.73
N MET A 281 -1.65 -2.57 -9.03
CA MET A 281 -0.67 -2.08 -10.00
C MET A 281 -1.25 -0.88 -10.74
N ALA A 282 -0.36 0.06 -11.10
CA ALA A 282 -0.76 1.18 -11.94
C ALA A 282 -1.23 0.67 -13.32
N TYR A 283 -2.34 1.21 -13.80
CA TYR A 283 -2.81 0.95 -15.15
C TYR A 283 -2.00 1.82 -16.13
N ASP A 284 -1.09 1.20 -16.89
CA ASP A 284 -0.29 1.89 -17.91
C ASP A 284 -1.10 2.01 -19.21
N ILE A 285 -1.59 3.21 -19.51
CA ILE A 285 -2.36 3.51 -20.74
C ILE A 285 -1.43 3.76 -21.95
N GLY A 286 -0.11 3.73 -21.75
CA GLY A 286 0.86 4.19 -22.73
C GLY A 286 1.07 5.70 -22.61
N ALA A 287 2.34 6.10 -22.50
CA ALA A 287 2.83 7.47 -22.38
C ALA A 287 2.23 8.31 -21.22
N GLY A 288 2.70 8.06 -19.99
CA GLY A 288 3.13 9.14 -19.08
C GLY A 288 2.11 10.04 -18.37
N GLU A 289 0.81 9.98 -18.65
CA GLU A 289 -0.10 11.08 -18.28
C GLU A 289 -0.61 11.05 -16.82
N PHE A 290 -0.94 9.90 -16.23
CA PHE A 290 -1.27 9.81 -14.79
C PHE A 290 -0.91 8.44 -14.21
N ARG A 291 -0.70 8.38 -12.89
CA ARG A 291 -0.47 7.11 -12.17
C ARG A 291 -1.33 7.05 -10.92
N VAL A 292 -1.87 5.87 -10.63
CA VAL A 292 -2.25 5.54 -9.25
C VAL A 292 -0.95 5.46 -8.47
N HIS A 293 -0.76 6.41 -7.57
CA HIS A 293 0.40 6.46 -6.71
C HIS A 293 0.18 5.51 -5.54
N TYR A 294 1.22 4.84 -5.06
CA TYR A 294 1.15 4.02 -3.84
C TYR A 294 0.28 2.76 -3.95
N ALA A 295 0.40 2.06 -5.08
CA ALA A 295 0.13 0.62 -5.22
C ALA A 295 0.43 -0.14 -3.91
N GLY A 296 -0.56 -0.89 -3.41
CA GLY A 296 -0.50 -1.51 -2.10
C GLY A 296 -0.94 -2.96 -2.10
N PHE A 297 -0.58 -3.65 -1.02
CA PHE A 297 -1.02 -5.01 -0.76
C PHE A 297 -2.49 -5.06 -0.34
N PHE A 298 -3.19 -6.03 -0.90
CA PHE A 298 -4.50 -6.47 -0.45
C PHE A 298 -4.32 -7.84 0.21
N ASP A 299 -4.80 -7.94 1.44
CA ASP A 299 -4.65 -9.15 2.25
C ASP A 299 -5.79 -10.15 1.98
N PRO A 300 -5.53 -11.45 2.22
CA PRO A 300 -6.56 -12.47 2.17
C PRO A 300 -7.71 -12.13 3.11
N GLY A 301 -8.93 -12.20 2.59
CA GLY A 301 -10.14 -11.84 3.34
C GLY A 301 -10.64 -10.40 3.08
N PHE A 302 -9.89 -9.57 2.36
CA PHE A 302 -10.33 -8.20 2.04
C PHE A 302 -11.64 -8.23 1.24
N GLY A 303 -12.70 -7.61 1.79
CA GLY A 303 -14.04 -7.65 1.19
C GLY A 303 -14.68 -9.05 1.16
N TYR A 304 -14.16 -10.02 1.91
CA TYR A 304 -14.64 -11.42 1.93
C TYR A 304 -15.52 -11.71 3.16
N GLY A 305 -15.12 -11.23 4.35
CA GLY A 305 -15.77 -11.62 5.61
C GLY A 305 -15.51 -13.09 5.93
N SER A 306 -16.55 -13.82 6.32
CA SER A 306 -16.52 -15.31 6.37
C SER A 306 -17.04 -15.92 5.06
N GLY A 307 -17.16 -15.09 4.02
CA GLY A 307 -17.62 -15.45 2.68
C GLY A 307 -18.93 -14.77 2.27
N ASP A 308 -19.48 -13.97 3.16
CA ASP A 308 -20.79 -13.32 3.15
C ASP A 308 -20.74 -11.86 2.71
N ILE A 309 -19.56 -11.23 2.68
CA ILE A 309 -19.41 -9.84 2.26
C ILE A 309 -19.29 -9.78 0.72
N PRO A 310 -20.16 -9.01 0.02
CA PRO A 310 -20.10 -8.85 -1.43
C PRO A 310 -19.10 -7.75 -1.80
N GLY A 311 -17.84 -7.98 -1.43
CA GLY A 311 -16.72 -7.08 -1.69
C GLY A 311 -16.71 -5.79 -0.86
N THR A 312 -15.61 -5.05 -0.99
CA THR A 312 -15.45 -3.69 -0.46
C THR A 312 -14.73 -2.83 -1.50
N TYR A 313 -14.99 -1.52 -1.48
CA TYR A 313 -14.33 -0.60 -2.38
C TYR A 313 -12.83 -0.48 -2.09
N ALA A 314 -12.03 -0.24 -3.14
CA ALA A 314 -10.67 0.24 -2.98
C ALA A 314 -10.65 1.77 -2.97
N VAL A 315 -9.97 2.34 -1.99
CA VAL A 315 -9.54 3.74 -2.06
C VAL A 315 -8.37 3.79 -3.03
N LEU A 316 -8.38 4.80 -3.90
CA LEU A 316 -7.39 5.02 -4.93
C LEU A 316 -6.63 6.30 -4.61
N GLU A 317 -5.32 6.19 -4.41
CA GLU A 317 -4.40 7.33 -4.25
C GLU A 317 -3.91 7.81 -5.62
N VAL A 318 -4.23 9.05 -6.00
CA VAL A 318 -4.11 9.52 -7.39
C VAL A 318 -3.32 10.82 -7.48
N ARG A 319 -2.38 10.87 -8.43
CA ARG A 319 -1.75 12.13 -8.88
C ARG A 319 -1.56 12.14 -10.38
N SER A 320 -1.76 13.31 -10.97
CA SER A 320 -1.26 13.58 -12.32
C SER A 320 0.20 14.06 -12.26
N HIS A 321 0.96 13.78 -13.31
CA HIS A 321 2.37 14.12 -13.39
C HIS A 321 2.63 15.42 -14.15
N GLU A 322 2.54 15.39 -15.48
CA GLU A 322 3.06 16.48 -16.31
C GLU A 322 1.99 17.43 -16.82
N VAL A 323 0.79 16.91 -17.10
CA VAL A 323 -0.31 17.68 -17.69
C VAL A 323 -1.63 17.40 -16.98
N PRO A 324 -2.60 18.32 -17.01
CA PRO A 324 -3.94 18.04 -16.53
C PRO A 324 -4.55 16.86 -17.29
N TYR A 325 -5.11 15.91 -16.58
CA TYR A 325 -5.70 14.70 -17.17
C TYR A 325 -7.18 14.59 -16.80
N ARG A 326 -8.06 14.48 -17.81
CA ARG A 326 -9.49 14.30 -17.59
C ARG A 326 -9.82 12.82 -17.43
N VAL A 327 -10.40 12.49 -16.28
CA VAL A 327 -10.92 11.16 -15.95
C VAL A 327 -12.43 11.16 -16.05
N SER A 328 -13.01 10.13 -16.65
CA SER A 328 -14.45 9.91 -16.69
C SER A 328 -14.88 8.78 -15.76
N HIS A 329 -16.10 8.84 -15.24
CA HIS A 329 -16.70 7.74 -14.48
C HIS A 329 -16.63 6.42 -15.27
N GLY A 330 -16.24 5.33 -14.59
CA GLY A 330 -16.15 4.01 -15.18
C GLY A 330 -14.93 3.80 -16.08
N GLN A 331 -14.04 4.77 -16.17
CA GLN A 331 -12.76 4.61 -16.85
C GLN A 331 -11.86 3.64 -16.06
N PRO A 332 -11.23 2.64 -16.73
CA PRO A 332 -10.21 1.80 -16.12
C PRO A 332 -9.08 2.64 -15.53
N PHE A 333 -8.74 2.35 -14.28
CA PHE A 333 -7.90 3.22 -13.46
C PHE A 333 -6.73 2.49 -12.79
N CYS A 334 -6.93 1.23 -12.38
CA CYS A 334 -5.87 0.38 -11.83
C CYS A 334 -6.07 -1.08 -12.25
N LYS A 335 -5.05 -1.90 -11.96
CA LYS A 335 -5.15 -3.36 -12.08
C LYS A 335 -4.90 -4.00 -10.73
N LEU A 336 -5.57 -5.12 -10.44
CA LEU A 336 -5.21 -6.00 -9.34
C LEU A 336 -4.56 -7.27 -9.88
N GLN A 337 -3.33 -7.53 -9.46
CA GLN A 337 -2.69 -8.80 -9.68
C GLN A 337 -2.93 -9.72 -8.49
N TYR A 338 -3.46 -10.90 -8.74
CA TYR A 338 -3.69 -11.91 -7.71
C TYR A 338 -2.50 -12.86 -7.63
N ALA A 339 -2.24 -13.35 -6.42
CA ALA A 339 -1.20 -14.32 -6.16
C ALA A 339 -1.72 -15.41 -5.22
N ARG A 340 -1.27 -16.65 -5.43
CA ARG A 340 -1.60 -17.78 -4.55
C ARG A 340 -0.85 -17.66 -3.23
N ASN A 341 -1.54 -17.93 -2.14
CA ASN A 341 -0.91 -18.15 -0.84
C ASN A 341 -0.42 -19.60 -0.75
N VAL A 342 0.66 -19.83 0.00
CA VAL A 342 1.12 -21.20 0.31
C VAL A 342 0.06 -21.98 1.09
N ALA A 343 -0.64 -21.29 1.99
CA ALA A 343 -1.80 -21.77 2.73
C ALA A 343 -2.65 -20.54 3.13
N PRO A 344 -3.95 -20.70 3.43
CA PRO A 344 -4.74 -19.63 4.03
C PRO A 344 -4.12 -19.10 5.33
N PRO A 345 -4.32 -17.82 5.69
CA PRO A 345 -3.86 -17.28 6.96
C PRO A 345 -4.69 -17.81 8.13
N GLU A 346 -4.17 -17.70 9.36
CA GLU A 346 -4.93 -18.03 10.58
C GLU A 346 -5.99 -16.96 10.87
N THR A 347 -5.67 -15.69 10.58
CA THR A 347 -6.60 -14.57 10.74
C THR A 347 -6.86 -13.90 9.38
N LEU A 348 -8.12 -13.77 9.00
CA LEU A 348 -8.51 -13.06 7.78
C LEU A 348 -8.52 -11.54 8.01
N TYR A 349 -8.32 -10.79 6.93
CA TYR A 349 -8.52 -9.34 6.96
C TYR A 349 -9.97 -9.02 7.34
N GLY A 350 -10.17 -8.35 8.48
CA GLY A 350 -11.51 -8.02 9.00
C GLY A 350 -11.94 -8.78 10.24
N GLU A 351 -11.38 -9.96 10.48
CA GLU A 351 -11.70 -10.76 11.65
C GLU A 351 -10.71 -10.42 12.78
N GLY A 352 -11.18 -9.71 13.83
CA GLY A 352 -10.39 -9.42 15.04
C GLY A 352 -9.26 -8.40 14.90
N ILE A 353 -8.79 -8.11 13.67
CA ILE A 353 -7.90 -6.99 13.37
C ILE A 353 -8.75 -5.71 13.36
N GLN A 354 -8.25 -4.60 13.91
CA GLN A 354 -8.85 -3.27 13.73
C GLN A 354 -8.76 -2.87 12.24
N SER A 355 -9.62 -3.45 11.41
CA SER A 355 -9.68 -3.24 9.97
C SER A 355 -10.28 -1.87 9.70
N ASN A 356 -9.42 -0.86 9.71
CA ASN A 356 -9.82 0.54 9.56
C ASN A 356 -10.52 0.87 8.23
N TYR A 357 -10.51 -0.05 7.26
CA TYR A 357 -10.90 0.22 5.87
C TYR A 357 -11.92 -0.75 5.29
N GLN A 358 -12.39 -1.73 6.06
CA GLN A 358 -13.45 -2.62 5.59
C GLN A 358 -14.78 -1.86 5.61
N GLN A 359 -15.60 -2.01 4.55
CA GLN A 359 -16.93 -1.43 4.41
C GLN A 359 -17.00 0.09 4.19
N GLN A 360 -15.87 0.80 4.08
CA GLN A 360 -15.87 2.25 3.78
C GLN A 360 -15.61 2.50 2.30
N ARG A 361 -16.45 3.31 1.66
CA ARG A 361 -16.29 3.71 0.24
C ARG A 361 -15.14 4.70 0.08
N LEU A 362 -15.18 5.80 0.83
CA LEU A 362 -14.08 6.76 0.93
C LEU A 362 -13.58 6.79 2.37
N ALA A 363 -12.29 6.54 2.55
CA ALA A 363 -11.66 6.55 3.86
C ALA A 363 -10.39 7.41 3.82
N LEU A 364 -10.28 8.37 4.74
CA LEU A 364 -9.05 9.09 5.00
C LEU A 364 -8.10 8.26 5.88
N SER A 365 -6.87 8.73 6.06
CA SER A 365 -5.94 8.05 6.98
C SER A 365 -6.46 8.06 8.43
N LYS A 366 -6.03 7.08 9.23
CA LYS A 366 -6.50 6.86 10.61
C LYS A 366 -6.28 8.04 11.58
N GLN A 367 -5.47 9.03 11.20
CA GLN A 367 -5.22 10.24 11.99
C GLN A 367 -6.43 11.20 12.00
N PHE A 368 -7.31 11.12 11.01
CA PHE A 368 -8.49 11.98 10.89
C PHE A 368 -9.69 11.37 11.63
N LYS A 369 -10.51 12.24 12.23
CA LYS A 369 -11.80 11.84 12.82
C LYS A 369 -12.68 11.22 11.74
N GLN A 370 -13.36 10.12 12.09
CA GLN A 370 -14.42 9.58 11.25
C GLN A 370 -15.65 10.46 11.43
N GLY A 371 -16.18 10.96 10.30
CA GLY A 371 -17.38 11.81 10.25
C GLY A 371 -18.67 11.02 10.27
#